data_AF-A0A4S9D357-F1
#
_entry.id   AF-A0A4S9D357-F1
#
_cell.length_a   1.000
_cell.length_b   1.000
_cell.length_c   1.000
_cell.angle_alpha   90.00
_cell.angle_beta   90.00
_cell.angle_gamma   90.00
#
_symmetry.space_group_name_H-M   'P 1'
#
loop_
_entity.id
_entity.type
_entity.pdbx_description
1 polymer ?
#
loop_
_entity_poly.entity_id
_entity_poly.type
_entity_poly.pdbx_seq_one_letter_code
_entity_poly.pdbx_strand_id
1 'polypeptide(L)'
;MEHASSLFPDGLPNLETLKQHNKGRDVPPETSWIWGEDDEIGRINLLTPERIIAAKHSQIQKGKVASLNWPMNLPAKPAFGRDACKHTVKNHPDGPLVFDDWLEMNIQSGSQWDGFRHYGHQTQGRFYNNLTPEEVKSGTRCGIQAVSNHGIIGRGVLLDYYGWKLSKGESYDPLTSHSIHLEELLAVAKHQGVKFEVGDILLIRSGYTDTYYKYTTEAPARLDDAGSLHPCLAGIAQTEEMKTWLHDNYFSAVGGDAPAWECWPPKQWALALAKQCEQEQRWSFFFMSTPLNMPGGIASLANAVAIH
;
A
#
# COMPACT_ATOMS: atom_id res chain seq x y z
N MET A 1 -9.30 -5.77 18.11
CA MET A 1 -9.17 -7.25 18.19
C MET A 1 -10.37 -7.91 18.89
N GLU A 2 -10.66 -7.62 20.16
CA GLU A 2 -11.64 -8.37 20.98
C GLU A 2 -13.02 -8.55 20.34
N HIS A 3 -13.57 -7.51 19.69
CA HIS A 3 -14.85 -7.59 18.99
C HIS A 3 -14.86 -8.69 17.90
N ALA A 4 -13.80 -8.78 17.08
CA ALA A 4 -13.65 -9.83 16.07
C ALA A 4 -13.64 -11.24 16.70
N SER A 5 -12.95 -11.40 17.83
CA SER A 5 -12.93 -12.67 18.59
C SER A 5 -14.28 -13.00 19.24
N SER A 6 -15.12 -12.00 19.54
CA SER A 6 -16.47 -12.23 20.04
C SER A 6 -17.45 -12.66 18.92
N LEU A 7 -17.23 -12.20 17.69
CA LEU A 7 -17.99 -12.62 16.51
C LEU A 7 -17.53 -13.98 15.96
N PHE A 8 -16.24 -14.31 16.10
CA PHE A 8 -15.61 -15.51 15.56
C PHE A 8 -14.66 -16.12 16.62
N PRO A 9 -15.17 -16.97 17.54
CA PRO A 9 -14.39 -17.49 18.67
C PRO A 9 -13.30 -18.48 18.25
N ASP A 10 -13.49 -19.19 17.13
CA ASP A 10 -12.52 -20.15 16.58
C ASP A 10 -11.33 -19.47 15.84
N GLY A 11 -11.32 -18.14 15.76
CA GLY A 11 -10.30 -17.35 15.07
C GLY A 11 -10.87 -16.49 13.95
N LEU A 12 -9.97 -15.79 13.22
CA LEU A 12 -10.38 -14.92 12.13
C LEU A 12 -11.01 -15.74 10.97
N PRO A 13 -12.20 -15.36 10.45
CA PRO A 13 -12.93 -16.14 9.46
C PRO A 13 -12.24 -16.16 8.10
N ASN A 14 -12.37 -17.24 7.32
CA ASN A 14 -12.03 -17.17 5.90
C ASN A 14 -13.13 -16.41 5.12
N LEU A 15 -12.87 -16.06 3.86
CA LEU A 15 -13.77 -15.23 3.05
C LEU A 15 -15.15 -15.87 2.88
N GLU A 16 -15.25 -17.20 2.84
CA GLU A 16 -16.53 -17.91 2.73
C GLU A 16 -17.30 -17.89 4.07
N THR A 17 -16.62 -18.08 5.21
CA THR A 17 -17.22 -17.89 6.54
C THR A 17 -17.75 -16.45 6.69
N LEU A 18 -17.02 -15.46 6.19
CA LEU A 18 -17.45 -14.06 6.19
C LEU A 18 -18.67 -13.83 5.27
N LYS A 19 -18.69 -14.41 4.08
CA LYS A 19 -19.86 -14.39 3.16
C LYS A 19 -21.12 -14.95 3.81
N GLN A 20 -21.01 -16.05 4.56
CA GLN A 20 -22.15 -16.60 5.29
C GLN A 20 -22.54 -15.75 6.51
N HIS A 21 -21.59 -15.15 7.23
CA HIS A 21 -21.86 -14.24 8.37
C HIS A 21 -22.62 -12.97 7.94
N ASN A 22 -22.31 -12.43 6.75
CA ASN A 22 -22.95 -11.24 6.19
C ASN A 22 -24.28 -11.51 5.45
N LYS A 23 -24.69 -12.77 5.33
CA LYS A 23 -25.87 -13.18 4.57
C LYS A 23 -27.16 -12.54 5.11
N GLY A 24 -27.80 -11.72 4.29
CA GLY A 24 -29.03 -11.00 4.64
C GLY A 24 -28.83 -9.63 5.31
N ARG A 25 -27.58 -9.14 5.43
CA ARG A 25 -27.28 -7.77 5.88
C ARG A 25 -27.22 -6.80 4.70
N ASP A 26 -27.40 -5.51 4.96
CA ASP A 26 -27.19 -4.42 3.98
C ASP A 26 -25.69 -4.09 3.81
N VAL A 27 -24.89 -5.08 3.40
CA VAL A 27 -23.49 -4.93 3.02
C VAL A 27 -23.16 -5.89 1.87
N PRO A 28 -22.14 -5.58 1.04
CA PRO A 28 -21.52 -6.60 0.19
C PRO A 28 -21.14 -7.85 1.01
N PRO A 29 -21.33 -9.09 0.50
CA PRO A 29 -21.06 -10.30 1.28
C PRO A 29 -19.63 -10.41 1.84
N GLU A 30 -18.68 -9.77 1.17
CA GLU A 30 -17.24 -9.82 1.44
C GLU A 30 -16.76 -8.73 2.42
N THR A 31 -17.69 -7.96 2.98
CA THR A 31 -17.42 -6.85 3.91
C THR A 31 -16.80 -7.33 5.22
N SER A 32 -15.53 -7.00 5.43
CA SER A 32 -14.74 -7.41 6.60
C SER A 32 -14.75 -6.39 7.74
N TRP A 33 -15.89 -5.73 7.97
CA TRP A 33 -16.13 -4.81 9.09
C TRP A 33 -16.35 -5.57 10.41
N ILE A 34 -15.39 -6.40 10.79
CA ILE A 34 -15.45 -7.31 11.95
C ILE A 34 -14.81 -6.72 13.21
N TRP A 35 -14.48 -5.43 13.19
CA TRP A 35 -13.62 -4.77 14.18
C TRP A 35 -14.39 -3.97 15.25
N GLY A 36 -15.64 -3.60 14.96
CA GLY A 36 -16.52 -2.76 15.78
C GLY A 36 -17.10 -1.61 14.95
N GLU A 37 -18.29 -1.09 15.31
CA GLU A 37 -18.96 -0.02 14.54
C GLU A 37 -18.23 1.33 14.62
N ASP A 38 -17.49 1.56 15.71
CA ASP A 38 -16.63 2.74 15.93
C ASP A 38 -15.20 2.59 15.36
N ASP A 39 -14.85 1.46 14.74
CA ASP A 39 -13.50 1.25 14.21
C ASP A 39 -13.20 2.12 12.98
N GLU A 40 -11.99 2.72 12.98
CA GLU A 40 -11.49 3.60 11.93
C GLU A 40 -10.26 3.02 11.18
N ILE A 41 -9.64 1.93 11.65
CA ILE A 41 -8.33 1.45 11.17
C ILE A 41 -8.33 0.02 10.60
N GLY A 42 -9.43 -0.73 10.76
CA GLY A 42 -9.67 -1.99 10.05
C GLY A 42 -8.57 -3.01 10.25
N ARG A 43 -7.96 -3.51 9.16
CA ARG A 43 -6.89 -4.53 9.23
C ARG A 43 -5.58 -4.05 9.88
N ILE A 44 -5.41 -2.75 10.11
CA ILE A 44 -4.31 -2.23 10.95
C ILE A 44 -4.44 -2.72 12.41
N ASN A 45 -5.65 -3.05 12.89
CA ASN A 45 -5.86 -3.72 14.20
C ASN A 45 -5.08 -5.03 14.38
N LEU A 46 -4.58 -5.64 13.29
CA LEU A 46 -3.75 -6.84 13.34
C LEU A 46 -2.32 -6.55 13.82
N LEU A 47 -1.85 -5.31 13.73
CA LEU A 47 -0.51 -4.87 14.15
C LEU A 47 -0.43 -4.70 15.68
N THR A 48 -0.79 -5.75 16.41
CA THR A 48 -0.85 -5.75 17.87
C THR A 48 0.55 -5.68 18.50
N PRO A 49 0.68 -5.25 19.77
CA PRO A 49 1.97 -5.15 20.46
C PRO A 49 2.79 -6.45 20.41
N GLU A 50 2.13 -7.60 20.51
CA GLU A 50 2.77 -8.93 20.46
C GLU A 50 3.38 -9.20 19.09
N ARG A 51 2.68 -8.83 18.00
CA ARG A 51 3.19 -8.96 16.63
C ARG A 51 4.30 -7.96 16.33
N ILE A 52 4.21 -6.73 16.83
CA ILE A 52 5.28 -5.72 16.73
C ILE A 52 6.55 -6.22 17.44
N ILE A 53 6.41 -6.79 18.64
CA ILE A 53 7.51 -7.37 19.41
C ILE A 53 8.09 -8.60 18.69
N ALA A 54 7.25 -9.51 18.17
CA ALA A 54 7.71 -10.67 17.39
C ALA A 54 8.43 -10.25 16.09
N ALA A 55 7.93 -9.24 15.37
CA ALA A 55 8.56 -8.68 14.18
C ALA A 55 9.92 -8.06 14.52
N LYS A 56 10.01 -7.25 15.59
CA LYS A 56 11.28 -6.69 16.10
C LYS A 56 12.30 -7.81 16.36
N HIS A 57 11.93 -8.83 17.15
CA HIS A 57 12.84 -9.91 17.56
C HIS A 57 13.25 -10.85 16.42
N SER A 58 12.39 -11.08 15.42
CA SER A 58 12.69 -11.95 14.29
C SER A 58 13.39 -11.21 13.14
N GLN A 59 13.11 -9.92 12.92
CA GLN A 59 13.55 -9.23 11.71
C GLN A 59 14.70 -8.26 11.87
N ILE A 60 14.85 -7.57 13.01
CA ILE A 60 15.96 -6.61 13.22
C ILE A 60 17.20 -7.39 13.68
N GLN A 61 17.95 -7.93 12.73
CA GLN A 61 19.14 -8.78 12.97
C GLN A 61 20.46 -8.08 12.63
N LYS A 62 20.45 -7.16 11.66
CA LYS A 62 21.67 -6.50 11.13
C LYS A 62 21.69 -4.99 11.37
N GLY A 63 20.56 -4.38 11.73
CA GLY A 63 20.41 -2.94 11.83
C GLY A 63 20.50 -2.22 10.48
N LYS A 64 20.26 -2.94 9.37
CA LYS A 64 20.33 -2.36 8.02
C LYS A 64 19.02 -1.68 7.69
N VAL A 65 19.07 -0.41 7.32
CA VAL A 65 17.92 0.45 7.05
C VAL A 65 17.80 0.74 5.56
N ALA A 66 16.60 0.59 5.01
CA ALA A 66 16.25 1.05 3.67
C ALA A 66 15.09 2.05 3.72
N SER A 67 15.27 3.22 3.09
CA SER A 67 14.16 4.14 2.79
C SER A 67 13.29 3.51 1.71
N LEU A 68 11.97 3.52 1.93
CA LEU A 68 10.98 3.11 0.95
C LEU A 68 10.28 4.33 0.31
N ASN A 69 10.68 5.54 0.73
CA ASN A 69 10.21 6.80 0.15
C ASN A 69 10.96 7.08 -1.16
N TRP A 70 10.20 7.27 -2.24
CA TRP A 70 10.67 7.90 -3.47
C TRP A 70 10.81 9.43 -3.24
N PRO A 71 11.70 10.15 -3.95
CA PRO A 71 11.79 11.61 -3.82
C PRO A 71 10.44 12.27 -4.09
N MET A 72 10.03 13.23 -3.25
CA MET A 72 8.67 13.79 -3.30
C MET A 72 8.33 14.52 -4.60
N ASN A 73 9.35 14.99 -5.33
CA ASN A 73 9.22 15.59 -6.66
C ASN A 73 9.10 14.55 -7.80
N LEU A 74 9.01 13.26 -7.49
CA LEU A 74 8.82 12.17 -8.45
C LEU A 74 7.49 11.42 -8.19
N PRO A 75 6.77 11.02 -9.24
CA PRO A 75 7.11 11.22 -10.65
C PRO A 75 6.89 12.68 -11.07
N ALA A 76 7.70 13.19 -12.00
CA ALA A 76 7.57 14.56 -12.51
C ALA A 76 6.21 14.83 -13.20
N LYS A 77 5.49 13.76 -13.57
CA LYS A 77 4.12 13.74 -14.07
C LYS A 77 3.34 12.60 -13.42
N PRO A 78 2.56 12.85 -12.36
CA PRO A 78 1.76 11.83 -11.69
C PRO A 78 0.63 11.27 -12.55
N ALA A 79 0.37 9.97 -12.38
CA ALA A 79 -0.74 9.28 -13.02
C ALA A 79 -2.10 9.84 -12.59
N PHE A 80 -3.12 9.53 -13.39
CA PHE A 80 -4.53 9.87 -13.14
C PHE A 80 -4.81 11.39 -13.12
N GLY A 81 -3.94 12.19 -13.74
CA GLY A 81 -4.11 13.65 -13.83
C GLY A 81 -3.90 14.39 -12.50
N ARG A 82 -3.14 13.82 -11.57
CA ARG A 82 -2.82 14.45 -10.27
C ARG A 82 -1.67 15.46 -10.44
N ASP A 83 -1.71 16.58 -9.71
CA ASP A 83 -0.64 17.58 -9.72
C ASP A 83 0.70 17.05 -9.20
N ALA A 84 1.78 17.37 -9.90
CA ALA A 84 3.15 17.12 -9.45
C ALA A 84 3.51 17.98 -8.22
N CYS A 85 4.39 17.46 -7.35
CA CYS A 85 4.82 18.19 -6.16
C CYS A 85 5.70 19.39 -6.51
N LYS A 86 5.25 20.58 -6.13
CA LYS A 86 6.00 21.84 -6.24
C LYS A 86 6.70 22.10 -4.91
N HIS A 87 8.03 22.08 -4.93
CA HIS A 87 8.86 22.49 -3.79
C HIS A 87 9.32 23.94 -3.98
N THR A 88 9.27 24.76 -2.94
CA THR A 88 9.70 26.16 -2.99
C THR A 88 10.39 26.54 -1.69
N VAL A 89 11.65 26.95 -1.76
CA VAL A 89 12.43 27.45 -0.62
C VAL A 89 12.47 28.99 -0.66
N LYS A 90 12.32 29.66 0.49
CA LYS A 90 12.45 31.13 0.62
C LYS A 90 13.10 31.49 1.95
N ASN A 91 13.65 32.70 2.05
CA ASN A 91 14.06 33.24 3.35
C ASN A 91 12.86 33.49 4.27
N HIS A 92 13.00 33.14 5.55
CA HIS A 92 12.08 33.58 6.60
C HIS A 92 12.34 35.08 6.91
N PRO A 93 11.32 35.88 7.28
CA PRO A 93 11.50 37.31 7.57
C PRO A 93 12.54 37.65 8.66
N ASP A 94 12.88 36.71 9.53
CA ASP A 94 13.85 36.91 10.62
C ASP A 94 15.31 37.10 10.14
N GLY A 95 15.65 36.71 8.90
CA GLY A 95 16.97 37.07 8.35
C GLY A 95 17.44 36.31 7.11
N PRO A 96 18.52 36.80 6.45
CA PRO A 96 19.04 36.28 5.18
C PRO A 96 19.69 34.90 5.27
N LEU A 97 19.85 34.35 6.48
CA LEU A 97 20.39 33.01 6.74
C LEU A 97 19.35 32.07 7.38
N VAL A 98 18.09 32.49 7.46
CA VAL A 98 16.95 31.64 7.87
C VAL A 98 16.13 31.33 6.63
N PHE A 99 15.79 30.06 6.42
CA PHE A 99 15.05 29.60 5.25
C PHE A 99 13.97 28.59 5.66
N ASP A 100 12.79 28.76 5.10
CA ASP A 100 11.67 27.82 5.18
C ASP A 100 11.37 27.27 3.78
N ASP A 101 10.64 26.15 3.73
CA ASP A 101 10.14 25.60 2.49
C ASP A 101 8.62 25.30 2.49
N TRP A 102 8.08 25.23 1.28
CA TRP A 102 6.68 24.97 1.01
C TRP A 102 6.55 23.83 0.00
N LEU A 103 5.55 22.98 0.25
CA LEU A 103 5.21 21.84 -0.59
C LEU A 103 3.74 21.98 -1.02
N GLU A 104 3.51 22.17 -2.31
CA GLU A 104 2.18 22.18 -2.91
C GLU A 104 2.05 20.92 -3.79
N MET A 105 1.24 19.96 -3.35
CA MET A 105 1.06 18.68 -4.06
C MET A 105 -0.30 18.05 -3.77
N ASN A 106 -0.77 17.21 -4.68
CA ASN A 106 -1.72 16.16 -4.32
C ASN A 106 -0.95 15.08 -3.52
N ILE A 107 -1.42 14.72 -2.33
CA ILE A 107 -0.76 13.71 -1.47
C ILE A 107 -0.68 12.31 -2.12
N GLN A 108 -1.53 12.03 -3.12
CA GLN A 108 -1.49 10.82 -3.93
C GLN A 108 -0.58 10.92 -5.18
N SER A 109 0.40 11.83 -5.18
CA SER A 109 1.33 12.03 -6.30
C SER A 109 2.74 11.43 -6.08
N GLY A 110 2.88 10.39 -5.26
CA GLY A 110 4.20 9.79 -4.95
C GLY A 110 4.10 8.57 -4.04
N SER A 111 5.15 8.27 -3.27
CA SER A 111 5.07 7.24 -2.22
C SER A 111 4.02 7.62 -1.18
N GLN A 112 2.94 6.85 -1.10
CA GLN A 112 1.73 7.19 -0.34
C GLN A 112 1.16 6.01 0.47
N TRP A 113 0.27 6.33 1.41
CA TRP A 113 -0.69 5.42 2.03
C TRP A 113 -2.10 5.97 1.83
N ASP A 114 -2.97 5.20 1.18
CA ASP A 114 -4.38 5.54 1.00
C ASP A 114 -5.21 5.04 2.18
N GLY A 115 -5.91 5.96 2.86
CA GLY A 115 -6.84 5.62 3.93
C GLY A 115 -8.21 5.19 3.38
N PHE A 116 -9.09 4.68 4.25
CA PHE A 116 -10.42 4.22 3.83
C PHE A 116 -11.34 5.31 3.26
N ARG A 117 -10.96 6.58 3.34
CA ARG A 117 -11.62 7.72 2.69
C ARG A 117 -11.24 7.88 1.20
N HIS A 118 -10.21 7.18 0.71
CA HIS A 118 -9.72 7.38 -0.66
C HIS A 118 -10.64 6.75 -1.72
N TYR A 119 -11.08 5.51 -1.52
CA TYR A 119 -11.88 4.79 -2.51
C TYR A 119 -13.10 4.09 -1.89
N GLY A 120 -14.30 4.59 -2.21
CA GLY A 120 -15.58 4.06 -1.73
C GLY A 120 -16.13 2.95 -2.62
N HIS A 121 -17.06 2.16 -2.08
CA HIS A 121 -17.72 1.10 -2.83
C HIS A 121 -18.78 1.71 -3.77
N GLN A 122 -18.39 1.97 -5.02
CA GLN A 122 -19.11 2.83 -5.98
C GLN A 122 -20.62 2.51 -6.10
N THR A 123 -21.01 1.24 -6.21
CA THR A 123 -22.42 0.82 -6.34
C THR A 123 -23.22 0.83 -5.03
N GLN A 124 -22.57 1.09 -3.89
CA GLN A 124 -23.17 1.14 -2.55
C GLN A 124 -23.14 2.54 -1.93
N GLY A 125 -22.54 3.53 -2.61
CA GLY A 125 -22.48 4.93 -2.18
C GLY A 125 -21.71 5.20 -0.88
N ARG A 126 -21.04 4.20 -0.30
CA ARG A 126 -20.44 4.24 1.04
C ARG A 126 -19.02 3.70 1.07
N PHE A 127 -18.25 4.14 2.06
CA PHE A 127 -16.86 3.75 2.34
C PHE A 127 -16.84 2.72 3.49
N TYR A 128 -15.67 2.50 4.11
CA TYR A 128 -15.51 1.63 5.27
C TYR A 128 -16.44 2.01 6.44
N ASN A 129 -16.92 1.02 7.19
CA ASN A 129 -17.79 1.18 8.36
C ASN A 129 -18.99 2.13 8.17
N ASN A 130 -19.70 1.96 7.04
CA ASN A 130 -20.83 2.81 6.61
C ASN A 130 -20.53 4.33 6.48
N LEU A 131 -19.26 4.74 6.42
CA LEU A 131 -18.87 6.15 6.24
C LEU A 131 -19.41 6.71 4.91
N THR A 132 -20.04 7.87 4.97
CA THR A 132 -20.71 8.52 3.82
C THR A 132 -19.82 9.53 3.10
N PRO A 133 -20.09 9.86 1.82
CA PRO A 133 -19.37 10.89 1.07
C PRO A 133 -19.48 12.31 1.66
N GLU A 134 -20.39 12.54 2.62
CA GLU A 134 -20.50 13.81 3.32
C GLU A 134 -19.59 13.84 4.57
N GLU A 135 -19.56 12.77 5.39
CA GLU A 135 -18.58 12.64 6.46
C GLU A 135 -17.12 12.68 5.94
N VAL A 136 -16.88 12.21 4.71
CA VAL A 136 -15.57 12.32 4.03
C VAL A 136 -15.17 13.77 3.72
N LYS A 137 -16.11 14.72 3.72
CA LYS A 137 -15.85 16.16 3.53
C LYS A 137 -15.85 16.95 4.84
N SER A 138 -16.81 16.67 5.74
CA SER A 138 -17.08 17.49 6.92
C SER A 138 -16.63 16.88 8.26
N GLY A 139 -16.36 15.57 8.30
CA GLY A 139 -15.95 14.85 9.53
C GLY A 139 -14.53 14.30 9.48
N THR A 140 -14.05 13.76 10.60
CA THR A 140 -12.70 13.17 10.75
C THR A 140 -12.65 11.64 10.67
N ARG A 141 -13.80 10.95 10.82
CA ARG A 141 -13.91 9.48 10.89
C ARG A 141 -13.25 8.77 9.69
N CYS A 142 -12.56 7.66 9.98
CA CYS A 142 -11.68 6.89 9.08
C CYS A 142 -10.58 7.74 8.41
N GLY A 143 -10.25 8.88 8.99
CA GLY A 143 -9.21 9.78 8.50
C GLY A 143 -7.81 9.28 8.83
N ILE A 144 -6.83 9.69 8.03
CA ILE A 144 -5.46 9.18 8.14
C ILE A 144 -4.81 9.44 9.50
N GLN A 145 -5.32 10.40 10.30
CA GLN A 145 -4.93 10.60 11.69
C GLN A 145 -5.21 9.38 12.59
N ALA A 146 -6.26 8.59 12.32
CA ALA A 146 -6.55 7.39 13.09
C ALA A 146 -5.46 6.32 12.90
N VAL A 147 -5.00 6.15 11.66
CA VAL A 147 -3.87 5.29 11.32
C VAL A 147 -2.54 5.88 11.81
N SER A 148 -2.39 7.21 11.81
CA SER A 148 -1.22 7.91 12.39
C SER A 148 -1.09 7.67 13.90
N ASN A 149 -2.20 7.74 14.64
CA ASN A 149 -2.25 7.50 16.10
C ASN A 149 -1.90 6.05 16.48
N HIS A 150 -2.10 5.08 15.58
CA HIS A 150 -1.70 3.67 15.77
C HIS A 150 -0.28 3.39 15.25
N GLY A 151 0.08 3.99 14.11
CA GLY A 151 1.27 3.65 13.32
C GLY A 151 1.09 2.37 12.50
N ILE A 152 1.77 2.30 11.34
CA ILE A 152 1.84 1.11 10.50
C ILE A 152 3.21 0.46 10.77
N ILE A 153 3.26 -0.33 11.84
CA ILE A 153 4.49 -0.93 12.37
C ILE A 153 4.30 -2.43 12.53
N GLY A 154 5.22 -3.25 12.02
CA GLY A 154 5.09 -4.71 12.11
C GLY A 154 6.05 -5.49 11.23
N ARG A 155 5.64 -6.72 10.86
CA ARG A 155 6.40 -7.57 9.94
C ARG A 155 6.05 -7.18 8.50
N GLY A 156 7.03 -6.72 7.75
CA GLY A 156 6.92 -6.52 6.31
C GLY A 156 7.38 -7.75 5.55
N VAL A 157 6.69 -8.06 4.45
CA VAL A 157 7.00 -9.16 3.53
C VAL A 157 6.98 -8.63 2.11
N LEU A 158 7.97 -9.03 1.33
CA LEU A 158 8.17 -8.58 -0.04
C LEU A 158 8.15 -9.75 -1.03
N LEU A 159 7.50 -9.55 -2.17
CA LEU A 159 7.57 -10.43 -3.34
C LEU A 159 8.21 -9.69 -4.52
N ASP A 160 9.43 -10.05 -4.93
CA ASP A 160 10.18 -9.41 -6.02
C ASP A 160 9.88 -10.03 -7.39
N TYR A 161 8.68 -9.76 -7.90
CA TYR A 161 8.26 -10.23 -9.20
C TYR A 161 9.19 -9.79 -10.36
N TYR A 162 9.67 -8.55 -10.38
CA TYR A 162 10.54 -7.99 -11.42
C TYR A 162 11.93 -8.61 -11.36
N GLY A 163 12.55 -8.70 -10.18
CA GLY A 163 13.82 -9.42 -10.00
C GLY A 163 13.70 -10.89 -10.41
N TRP A 164 12.56 -11.53 -10.11
CA TRP A 164 12.26 -12.89 -10.53
C TRP A 164 12.05 -13.04 -12.05
N LYS A 165 11.39 -12.09 -12.72
CA LYS A 165 11.28 -12.07 -14.20
C LYS A 165 12.63 -11.84 -14.86
N LEU A 166 13.40 -10.87 -14.37
CA LEU A 166 14.75 -10.55 -14.85
C LEU A 166 15.71 -11.74 -14.68
N SER A 167 15.66 -12.46 -13.54
CA SER A 167 16.55 -13.61 -13.28
C SER A 167 16.34 -14.78 -14.23
N LYS A 168 15.17 -14.85 -14.88
CA LYS A 168 14.86 -15.83 -15.94
C LYS A 168 15.10 -15.31 -17.37
N GLY A 169 15.33 -14.00 -17.54
CA GLY A 169 15.33 -13.35 -18.86
C GLY A 169 13.93 -13.25 -19.50
N GLU A 170 12.85 -13.29 -18.71
CA GLU A 170 11.49 -13.07 -19.22
C GLU A 170 11.29 -11.58 -19.54
N SER A 171 10.82 -11.26 -20.75
CA SER A 171 10.49 -9.87 -21.14
C SER A 171 9.24 -9.39 -20.40
N TYR A 172 9.35 -8.27 -19.70
CA TYR A 172 8.29 -7.68 -18.90
C TYR A 172 8.47 -6.16 -18.80
N ASP A 173 7.35 -5.43 -18.78
CA ASP A 173 7.32 -3.97 -18.91
C ASP A 173 6.26 -3.35 -17.97
N PRO A 174 6.70 -2.68 -16.89
CA PRO A 174 5.79 -2.07 -15.92
C PRO A 174 4.91 -0.93 -16.43
N LEU A 175 5.20 -0.37 -17.62
CA LEU A 175 4.40 0.68 -18.27
C LEU A 175 3.50 0.08 -19.37
N THR A 176 2.96 -1.11 -19.09
CA THR A 176 1.96 -1.82 -19.90
C THR A 176 0.94 -2.50 -18.97
N SER A 177 -0.21 -2.89 -19.51
CA SER A 177 -1.33 -3.49 -18.74
C SER A 177 -1.09 -4.98 -18.44
N HIS A 178 0.00 -5.28 -17.75
CA HIS A 178 0.39 -6.64 -17.42
C HIS A 178 -0.10 -7.02 -16.02
N SER A 179 -1.13 -7.87 -15.97
CA SER A 179 -1.67 -8.45 -14.74
C SER A 179 -0.78 -9.57 -14.20
N ILE A 180 -0.28 -9.40 -12.97
CA ILE A 180 0.53 -10.39 -12.24
C ILE A 180 -0.41 -11.34 -11.49
N HIS A 181 -0.48 -12.59 -11.92
CA HIS A 181 -1.45 -13.55 -11.35
C HIS A 181 -0.99 -14.16 -10.02
N LEU A 182 -1.95 -14.65 -9.22
CA LEU A 182 -1.70 -15.20 -7.89
C LEU A 182 -0.68 -16.36 -7.94
N GLU A 183 -0.77 -17.22 -8.96
CA GLU A 183 0.19 -18.31 -9.16
C GLU A 183 1.63 -17.83 -9.35
N GLU A 184 1.84 -16.66 -9.96
CA GLU A 184 3.15 -16.05 -10.09
C GLU A 184 3.63 -15.47 -8.75
N LEU A 185 2.77 -14.80 -7.99
CA LEU A 185 3.09 -14.31 -6.64
C LEU A 185 3.47 -15.46 -5.69
N LEU A 186 2.76 -16.59 -5.77
CA LEU A 186 3.08 -17.80 -5.01
C LEU A 186 4.36 -18.47 -5.49
N ALA A 187 4.66 -18.42 -6.79
CA ALA A 187 5.94 -18.91 -7.34
C ALA A 187 7.13 -18.03 -6.90
N VAL A 188 6.95 -16.71 -6.87
CA VAL A 188 7.93 -15.74 -6.31
C VAL A 188 8.12 -16.00 -4.81
N ALA A 189 7.04 -16.12 -4.02
CA ALA A 189 7.12 -16.42 -2.60
C ALA A 189 7.88 -17.73 -2.32
N LYS A 190 7.58 -18.79 -3.09
CA LYS A 190 8.26 -20.09 -3.02
C LYS A 190 9.75 -19.99 -3.40
N HIS A 191 10.09 -19.26 -4.46
CA HIS A 191 11.48 -19.03 -4.89
C HIS A 191 12.29 -18.30 -3.80
N GLN A 192 11.66 -17.34 -3.13
CA GLN A 192 12.24 -16.56 -2.04
C GLN A 192 12.23 -17.22 -0.66
N GLY A 193 11.61 -18.40 -0.50
CA GLY A 193 11.43 -19.06 0.79
C GLY A 193 10.48 -18.33 1.77
N VAL A 194 9.63 -17.42 1.26
CA VAL A 194 8.68 -16.61 2.05
C VAL A 194 7.55 -17.48 2.61
N LYS A 195 7.15 -17.17 3.84
CA LYS A 195 5.90 -17.64 4.48
C LYS A 195 5.16 -16.44 5.04
N PHE A 196 3.85 -16.39 4.80
CA PHE A 196 2.98 -15.32 5.29
C PHE A 196 2.49 -15.59 6.72
N GLU A 197 2.29 -14.52 7.48
CA GLU A 197 1.80 -14.53 8.86
C GLU A 197 0.67 -13.48 9.00
N VAL A 198 -0.33 -13.79 9.83
CA VAL A 198 -1.46 -12.88 10.11
C VAL A 198 -0.92 -11.53 10.62
N GLY A 199 -1.29 -10.44 9.96
CA GLY A 199 -0.82 -9.09 10.25
C GLY A 199 0.34 -8.60 9.37
N ASP A 200 0.88 -9.42 8.47
CA ASP A 200 1.93 -9.02 7.52
C ASP A 200 1.57 -7.76 6.70
N ILE A 201 2.59 -6.96 6.40
CA ILE A 201 2.51 -5.82 5.48
C ILE A 201 3.14 -6.25 4.14
N LEU A 202 2.32 -6.44 3.10
CA LEU A 202 2.71 -7.08 1.84
C LEU A 202 3.08 -6.07 0.75
N LEU A 203 4.30 -6.17 0.20
CA LEU A 203 4.85 -5.26 -0.81
C LEU A 203 5.32 -6.06 -2.06
N ILE A 204 5.04 -5.62 -3.30
CA ILE A 204 5.08 -6.53 -4.49
C ILE A 204 5.80 -5.95 -5.72
N ARG A 205 7.10 -6.24 -5.88
CA ARG A 205 8.00 -6.16 -7.08
C ARG A 205 7.45 -6.01 -8.52
N SER A 206 6.42 -5.24 -8.90
CA SER A 206 6.15 -4.89 -10.31
C SER A 206 7.22 -3.98 -10.95
N GLY A 207 7.92 -3.11 -10.19
CA GLY A 207 9.20 -2.51 -10.64
C GLY A 207 9.08 -1.26 -11.52
N TYR A 208 8.02 -0.47 -11.32
CA TYR A 208 7.78 0.79 -12.03
C TYR A 208 8.90 1.82 -11.82
N THR A 209 9.45 1.97 -10.62
CA THR A 209 10.50 2.96 -10.30
C THR A 209 11.82 2.68 -11.03
N ASP A 210 12.25 1.42 -11.08
CA ASP A 210 13.46 1.01 -11.81
C ASP A 210 13.29 1.31 -13.32
N THR A 211 12.10 1.02 -13.86
CA THR A 211 11.71 1.35 -15.24
C THR A 211 11.56 2.86 -15.47
N TYR A 212 11.07 3.62 -14.48
CA TYR A 212 10.93 5.08 -14.55
C TYR A 212 12.30 5.75 -14.69
N TYR A 213 13.26 5.37 -13.83
CA TYR A 213 14.63 5.88 -13.91
C TYR A 213 15.31 5.50 -15.24
N LYS A 214 15.08 4.28 -15.74
CA LYS A 214 15.57 3.84 -17.05
C LYS A 214 15.00 4.67 -18.21
N TYR A 215 13.69 4.88 -18.25
CA TYR A 215 13.04 5.62 -19.33
C TYR A 215 13.16 7.15 -19.20
N THR A 216 13.63 7.67 -18.06
CA THR A 216 14.02 9.09 -17.91
C THR A 216 15.13 9.47 -18.93
N THR A 217 15.96 8.52 -19.35
CA THR A 217 16.95 8.71 -20.41
C THR A 217 16.62 7.96 -21.70
N GLU A 218 16.15 6.71 -21.62
CA GLU A 218 15.95 5.86 -22.81
C GLU A 218 14.66 6.16 -23.61
N ALA A 219 13.56 6.54 -22.95
CA ALA A 219 12.26 6.70 -23.61
C ALA A 219 11.30 7.67 -22.88
N PRO A 220 11.62 8.97 -22.75
CA PRO A 220 10.86 9.90 -21.89
C PRO A 220 9.37 10.00 -22.22
N ALA A 221 8.97 9.89 -23.49
CA ALA A 221 7.57 9.90 -23.90
C ALA A 221 6.72 8.79 -23.25
N ARG A 222 7.32 7.65 -22.86
CA ARG A 222 6.60 6.60 -22.12
C ARG A 222 6.26 6.99 -20.68
N LEU A 223 7.02 7.92 -20.11
CA LEU A 223 6.68 8.52 -18.80
C LEU A 223 5.53 9.52 -18.95
N ASP A 224 5.42 10.19 -20.10
CA ASP A 224 4.26 11.03 -20.43
C ASP A 224 2.97 10.21 -20.54
N ASP A 225 3.03 9.02 -21.14
CA ASP A 225 1.88 8.09 -21.23
C ASP A 225 1.52 7.49 -19.86
N ALA A 226 2.53 7.06 -19.08
CA ALA A 226 2.35 6.52 -17.73
C ALA A 226 1.88 7.57 -16.70
N GLY A 227 2.18 8.85 -16.93
CA GLY A 227 1.65 10.00 -16.19
C GLY A 227 0.38 10.61 -16.80
N SER A 228 -0.34 9.88 -17.66
CA SER A 228 -1.60 10.37 -18.25
C SER A 228 -2.80 10.19 -17.30
N LEU A 229 -3.97 10.68 -17.72
CA LEU A 229 -5.25 10.47 -17.03
C LEU A 229 -5.71 8.99 -17.06
N HIS A 230 -5.31 8.26 -18.10
CA HIS A 230 -5.70 6.86 -18.35
C HIS A 230 -4.47 6.03 -18.75
N PRO A 231 -3.49 5.83 -17.83
CA PRO A 231 -2.22 5.19 -18.16
C PRO A 231 -2.36 3.67 -18.32
N CYS A 232 -1.31 3.02 -18.84
CA CYS A 232 -1.18 1.56 -18.79
C CYS A 232 -0.06 1.20 -17.80
N LEU A 233 -0.38 0.43 -16.76
CA LEU A 233 0.52 0.17 -15.62
C LEU A 233 0.38 -1.28 -15.15
N ALA A 234 1.51 -1.94 -14.89
CA ALA A 234 1.51 -3.33 -14.46
C ALA A 234 1.49 -3.50 -12.94
N GLY A 235 0.82 -4.56 -12.48
CA GLY A 235 0.78 -4.98 -11.08
C GLY A 235 -0.20 -6.14 -10.93
N ILE A 236 -0.80 -6.37 -9.76
CA ILE A 236 -1.50 -7.65 -9.52
C ILE A 236 -2.85 -7.83 -10.24
N ALA A 237 -3.18 -9.09 -10.53
CA ALA A 237 -4.42 -9.51 -11.18
C ALA A 237 -5.61 -9.55 -10.21
N GLN A 238 -6.79 -9.21 -10.71
CA GLN A 238 -7.93 -8.76 -9.90
C GLN A 238 -9.03 -9.81 -9.93
N THR A 239 -8.71 -10.95 -9.35
CA THR A 239 -9.46 -12.19 -9.50
C THR A 239 -10.02 -12.69 -8.17
N GLU A 240 -11.03 -13.56 -8.21
CA GLU A 240 -11.66 -14.09 -7.00
C GLU A 240 -10.67 -14.86 -6.13
N GLU A 241 -9.74 -15.62 -6.73
CA GLU A 241 -8.70 -16.32 -5.99
C GLU A 241 -7.67 -15.36 -5.37
N MET A 242 -7.32 -14.25 -6.06
CA MET A 242 -6.43 -13.22 -5.49
C MET A 242 -7.10 -12.55 -4.28
N LYS A 243 -8.33 -12.09 -4.43
CA LYS A 243 -9.14 -11.47 -3.36
C LYS A 243 -9.31 -12.42 -2.16
N THR A 244 -9.55 -13.71 -2.41
CA THR A 244 -9.63 -14.75 -1.37
C THR A 244 -8.28 -14.93 -0.67
N TRP A 245 -7.18 -15.00 -1.41
CA TRP A 245 -5.83 -15.12 -0.84
C TRP A 245 -5.46 -13.92 0.03
N LEU A 246 -5.72 -12.70 -0.42
CA LEU A 246 -5.50 -11.47 0.35
C LEU A 246 -6.38 -11.41 1.60
N HIS A 247 -7.62 -11.89 1.49
CA HIS A 247 -8.51 -11.99 2.64
C HIS A 247 -7.93 -12.97 3.67
N ASP A 248 -7.67 -14.21 3.28
CA ASP A 248 -7.44 -15.33 4.20
C ASP A 248 -6.02 -15.38 4.77
N ASN A 249 -5.03 -14.74 4.13
CA ASN A 249 -3.70 -14.54 4.74
C ASN A 249 -3.69 -13.41 5.79
N TYR A 250 -4.76 -12.61 5.85
CA TYR A 250 -4.90 -11.51 6.80
C TYR A 250 -3.70 -10.53 6.82
N PHE A 251 -3.29 -10.07 5.63
CA PHE A 251 -2.39 -8.92 5.52
C PHE A 251 -3.02 -7.68 6.19
N SER A 252 -2.24 -6.95 6.98
CA SER A 252 -2.69 -5.72 7.66
C SER A 252 -2.78 -4.53 6.70
N ALA A 253 -1.82 -4.44 5.77
CA ALA A 253 -1.73 -3.43 4.73
C ALA A 253 -0.97 -3.98 3.51
N VAL A 254 -1.10 -3.31 2.37
CA VAL A 254 -0.52 -3.72 1.08
C VAL A 254 0.01 -2.48 0.31
N GLY A 255 1.13 -2.56 -0.41
CA GLY A 255 1.72 -1.35 -1.04
C GLY A 255 2.99 -1.51 -1.90
N GLY A 256 3.67 -0.39 -2.17
CA GLY A 256 4.88 -0.31 -3.00
C GLY A 256 5.17 0.94 -3.91
N ASP A 257 5.50 0.68 -5.19
CA ASP A 257 5.93 1.51 -6.34
C ASP A 257 5.29 1.05 -7.70
N ALA A 258 4.27 1.76 -8.23
CA ALA A 258 3.55 1.61 -9.53
C ALA A 258 2.10 2.15 -9.33
N PRO A 259 1.69 3.32 -9.80
CA PRO A 259 0.76 4.27 -9.13
C PRO A 259 -0.50 3.99 -8.19
N ALA A 260 -0.91 2.80 -7.65
CA ALA A 260 -1.67 2.70 -6.34
C ALA A 260 -1.74 1.36 -5.44
N TRP A 261 -1.01 0.23 -5.65
CA TRP A 261 -1.32 -1.25 -5.31
C TRP A 261 -1.70 -2.44 -6.35
N GLU A 262 -2.89 -2.67 -6.98
CA GLU A 262 -3.13 -3.70 -8.08
C GLU A 262 -2.64 -3.45 -9.58
N CYS A 263 -3.42 -3.38 -10.71
CA CYS A 263 -2.99 -3.15 -12.15
C CYS A 263 -3.93 -2.32 -13.15
N TRP A 264 -3.43 -1.49 -14.11
CA TRP A 264 -4.20 -0.50 -14.95
C TRP A 264 -4.07 -0.55 -16.52
N PRO A 265 -5.03 0.01 -17.30
CA PRO A 265 -6.44 0.29 -16.96
C PRO A 265 -7.11 -0.91 -16.31
N PRO A 266 -8.19 -0.68 -15.54
CA PRO A 266 -8.76 -1.74 -14.74
C PRO A 266 -9.15 -2.91 -15.64
N LYS A 267 -8.82 -4.13 -15.20
CA LYS A 267 -9.77 -4.74 -14.28
C LYS A 267 -9.67 -4.27 -12.82
N GLN A 268 -8.52 -3.79 -12.30
CA GLN A 268 -8.34 -2.87 -11.13
C GLN A 268 -6.82 -2.61 -10.77
N TRP A 269 -6.27 -1.36 -10.69
CA TRP A 269 -5.09 -0.87 -9.87
C TRP A 269 -3.71 -0.39 -10.57
N ALA A 270 -2.36 -0.62 -10.21
CA ALA A 270 -1.53 -0.31 -8.98
C ALA A 270 0.04 -0.87 -8.67
N LEU A 271 0.74 -1.05 -7.44
CA LEU A 271 2.18 -0.78 -6.80
C LEU A 271 3.25 -1.97 -6.47
N ALA A 272 4.58 -1.68 -6.19
CA ALA A 272 5.84 -2.52 -5.84
C ALA A 272 7.11 -2.13 -4.88
N LEU A 273 8.24 -2.89 -4.66
CA LEU A 273 9.44 -2.40 -3.81
C LEU A 273 10.95 -2.85 -4.04
N ALA A 274 11.27 -4.08 -4.39
CA ALA A 274 12.34 -4.93 -3.80
C ALA A 274 13.87 -4.65 -3.58
N LYS A 275 14.58 -3.70 -4.21
CA LYS A 275 16.05 -3.82 -4.49
C LYS A 275 17.02 -4.19 -3.34
N GLN A 276 16.73 -3.86 -2.07
CA GLN A 276 17.60 -4.19 -0.92
C GLN A 276 17.56 -5.67 -0.52
N CYS A 277 16.41 -6.34 -0.68
CA CYS A 277 16.18 -7.69 -0.17
C CYS A 277 16.90 -8.76 -0.99
N GLU A 278 17.09 -8.50 -2.29
CA GLU A 278 17.86 -9.31 -3.23
C GLU A 278 19.31 -9.49 -2.77
N GLN A 279 19.96 -8.42 -2.31
CA GLN A 279 21.34 -8.44 -1.81
C GLN A 279 21.51 -9.25 -0.52
N GLU A 280 20.49 -9.24 0.34
CA GLU A 280 20.52 -9.90 1.66
C GLU A 280 19.96 -11.33 1.62
N GLN A 281 19.35 -11.74 0.51
CA GLN A 281 18.55 -12.96 0.37
C GLN A 281 17.50 -13.10 1.49
N ARG A 282 16.95 -11.97 1.95
CA ARG A 282 15.97 -11.87 3.04
C ARG A 282 14.80 -11.01 2.59
N TRP A 283 13.65 -11.65 2.48
CA TRP A 283 12.43 -11.10 1.89
C TRP A 283 11.35 -10.74 2.93
N SER A 284 11.75 -10.73 4.21
CA SER A 284 11.00 -10.16 5.33
C SER A 284 11.88 -9.22 6.15
N PHE A 285 11.24 -8.23 6.76
CA PHE A 285 11.86 -7.11 7.48
C PHE A 285 10.91 -6.59 8.57
N PHE A 286 11.43 -5.78 9.47
CA PHE A 286 10.60 -4.92 10.30
C PHE A 286 10.23 -3.69 9.46
N PHE A 287 8.93 -3.47 9.25
CA PHE A 287 8.41 -2.31 8.53
C PHE A 287 7.93 -1.27 9.54
N MET A 288 8.25 0.00 9.29
CA MET A 288 7.74 1.14 10.02
C MET A 288 7.30 2.22 9.04
N SER A 289 6.06 2.67 9.17
CA SER A 289 5.55 3.89 8.56
C SER A 289 4.70 4.65 9.58
N THR A 290 4.89 5.96 9.62
CA THR A 290 4.06 6.87 10.41
C THR A 290 3.40 7.88 9.46
N PRO A 291 2.12 7.64 9.09
CA PRO A 291 1.34 8.59 8.31
C PRO A 291 1.28 9.97 8.96
N LEU A 292 1.15 11.01 8.15
CA LEU A 292 0.91 12.39 8.58
C LEU A 292 -0.31 12.44 9.51
N ASN A 293 -0.15 13.08 10.67
CA ASN A 293 -1.26 13.35 11.57
C ASN A 293 -2.07 14.55 11.05
N MET A 294 -2.86 14.30 10.00
CA MET A 294 -3.72 15.29 9.35
C MET A 294 -5.19 14.93 9.61
N PRO A 295 -5.89 15.62 10.53
CA PRO A 295 -7.29 15.37 10.84
C PRO A 295 -8.20 15.45 9.60
N GLY A 296 -8.92 14.36 9.31
CA GLY A 296 -9.78 14.24 8.12
C GLY A 296 -9.04 13.96 6.81
N GLY A 297 -7.71 13.77 6.85
CA GLY A 297 -6.90 13.49 5.67
C GLY A 297 -7.31 12.18 4.97
N ILE A 298 -7.35 12.21 3.64
CA ILE A 298 -7.76 11.10 2.77
C ILE A 298 -6.67 10.02 2.65
N ALA A 299 -5.42 10.47 2.62
CA ALA A 299 -4.21 9.70 2.43
C ALA A 299 -3.03 10.43 3.10
N SER A 300 -1.86 9.78 3.15
CA SER A 300 -0.60 10.37 3.59
C SER A 300 0.52 10.06 2.62
N LEU A 301 1.60 10.85 2.66
CA LEU A 301 2.91 10.39 2.21
C LEU A 301 3.30 9.10 2.98
N ALA A 302 3.99 8.17 2.34
CA ALA A 302 4.27 6.86 2.94
C ALA A 302 5.12 6.96 4.21
N ASN A 303 6.13 7.86 4.23
CA ASN A 303 7.10 8.00 5.33
C ASN A 303 7.58 6.65 5.87
N ALA A 304 8.01 5.77 4.95
CA ALA A 304 8.12 4.33 5.17
C ALA A 304 9.58 3.84 5.13
N VAL A 305 9.90 2.92 6.03
CA VAL A 305 11.24 2.39 6.28
C VAL A 305 11.18 0.88 6.50
N ALA A 306 12.10 0.12 5.89
CA ALA A 306 12.34 -1.28 6.19
C ALA A 306 13.65 -1.45 6.98
N ILE A 307 13.67 -2.37 7.94
CA ILE A 307 14.85 -2.68 8.78
C ILE A 307 15.10 -4.20 8.81
N HIS A 308 16.35 -4.61 8.54
CA HIS A 308 16.83 -6.00 8.54
C HIS A 308 17.91 -6.27 9.60
#